data_AF-A0A519EEC0-F1
#
_entry.id   AF-A0A519EEC0-F1
#
_cell.length_a   1.000
_cell.length_b   1.000
_cell.length_c   1.000
_cell.angle_alpha   90.00
_cell.angle_beta   90.00
_cell.angle_gamma   90.00
#
_symmetry.space_group_name_H-M   'P 1'
#
loop_
_entity.id
_entity.type
_entity.pdbx_description
1 polymer ?
#
loop_
_entity_poly.entity_id
_entity_poly.type
_entity_poly.pdbx_seq_one_letter_code
_entity_poly.pdbx_strand_id
1 'polypeptide(L)' 'MASTFDVAKYITERTGEVSAMKLQKLMCYAQAWNLVWEESPLLDDDFQAWANGGDQPRRHARVLLVPLMG' A
#
# COMPACT_ATOMS: atom_id res chain seq x y z
N MET A 1 -2.64 -9.91 -10.86
CA MET A 1 -2.46 -9.22 -9.57
C MET A 1 -1.47 -9.99 -8.72
N ALA A 2 -0.67 -9.31 -7.90
CA ALA A 2 0.16 -9.93 -6.88
C ALA A 2 -0.60 -9.99 -5.55
N SER A 3 -0.39 -11.03 -4.74
CA SER A 3 -1.01 -11.06 -3.41
C SER A 3 -0.28 -10.11 -2.46
N THR A 4 -0.96 -9.69 -1.39
CA THR A 4 -0.35 -8.89 -0.32
C THR A 4 0.89 -9.56 0.26
N PHE A 5 0.90 -10.89 0.35
CA PHE A 5 2.03 -11.66 0.85
C PHE A 5 3.22 -11.63 -0.09
N ASP A 6 3.00 -11.67 -1.40
CA ASP A 6 4.09 -11.62 -2.38
C ASP A 6 4.79 -10.26 -2.35
N VAL A 7 4.02 -9.18 -2.31
CA VAL A 7 4.57 -7.81 -2.23
C VAL A 7 5.24 -7.58 -0.88
N ALA A 8 4.64 -8.04 0.22
CA ALA A 8 5.24 -7.95 1.56
C ALA A 8 6.58 -8.69 1.60
N LYS A 9 6.61 -9.94 1.11
CA LYS A 9 7.82 -10.76 1.03
C LYS A 9 8.89 -10.08 0.19
N TYR A 10 8.53 -9.57 -0.99
CA TYR A 10 9.45 -8.84 -1.86
C TYR A 10 10.06 -7.62 -1.16
N ILE A 11 9.24 -6.81 -0.46
CA ILE A 11 9.72 -5.65 0.26
C ILE A 11 10.68 -6.06 1.39
N THR A 12 10.33 -7.08 2.19
CA THR A 12 11.17 -7.54 3.30
C THR A 12 12.47 -8.18 2.83
N GLU A 13 12.47 -8.90 1.70
CA GLU A 13 13.68 -9.46 1.10
C GLU A 13 14.65 -8.37 0.63
N ARG A 14 14.12 -7.21 0.22
CA ARG A 14 14.92 -6.09 -0.32
C ARG A 14 15.33 -5.07 0.74
N THR A 15 14.51 -4.87 1.76
CA THR A 15 14.75 -3.85 2.81
C THR A 15 15.23 -4.44 4.14
N GLY A 16 15.19 -5.77 4.28
CA GLY A 16 15.46 -6.45 5.54
C GLY A 16 14.28 -6.37 6.50
N GLU A 17 14.55 -6.57 7.79
CA GLU A 17 13.52 -6.55 8.82
C GLU A 17 12.95 -5.14 8.99
N VAL A 18 11.65 -4.98 8.74
CA VAL A 18 10.93 -3.72 8.88
C VAL A 18 9.74 -3.91 9.80
N SER A 19 9.41 -2.88 10.58
CA SER A 19 8.20 -2.93 11.41
C SER A 19 6.95 -3.06 10.55
N ALA A 20 5.91 -3.70 11.09
CA ALA A 20 4.64 -3.87 10.39
C ALA A 20 4.07 -2.54 9.85
N MET A 21 4.19 -1.46 10.63
CA MET A 21 3.76 -0.11 10.24
C MET A 21 4.53 0.44 9.02
N LYS A 22 5.84 0.19 8.95
CA LYS A 22 6.67 0.64 7.83
C LYS A 22 6.37 -0.19 6.58
N LEU A 23 6.19 -1.50 6.74
CA LEU A 23 5.80 -2.40 5.67
C LEU A 23 4.44 -1.98 5.07
N GLN A 24 3.46 -1.64 5.91
CA GLN A 24 2.16 -1.15 5.44
C GLN A 24 2.26 0.15 4.62
N LYS A 25 3.09 1.10 5.06
CA LYS A 25 3.32 2.34 4.31
C LYS A 25 3.98 2.10 2.94
N LEU A 26 4.95 1.19 2.88
CA LEU A 26 5.62 0.82 1.63
C LEU A 26 4.66 0.14 0.65
N MET A 27 3.82 -0.77 1.13
CA MET A 27 2.78 -1.40 0.30
C MET A 27 1.76 -0.39 -0.22
N CYS A 28 1.31 0.55 0.62
CA CYS A 28 0.41 1.63 0.22
C CYS A 28 1.03 2.54 -0.87
N TYR A 29 2.32 2.87 -0.73
CA TYR A 29 3.03 3.65 -1.74
C TYR A 29 3.19 2.89 -3.07
N ALA A 30 3.51 1.60 -3.02
CA ALA A 30 3.63 0.76 -4.21
C ALA A 30 2.28 0.64 -4.96
N GLN A 31 1.18 0.51 -4.22
CA GLN A 31 -0.17 0.48 -4.80
C GLN A 31 -0.56 1.84 -5.40
N ALA A 32 -0.28 2.94 -4.72
CA ALA A 32 -0.50 4.28 -5.25
C ALA A 32 0.30 4.53 -6.53
N TRP A 33 1.58 4.12 -6.56
CA TRP A 33 2.43 4.22 -7.73
C TRP A 33 1.85 3.44 -8.91
N ASN A 34 1.46 2.17 -8.69
CA ASN A 34 0.89 1.35 -9.76
C ASN A 34 -0.43 1.91 -10.28
N LEU A 35 -1.28 2.45 -9.41
CA LEU A 35 -2.54 3.08 -9.81
C LEU A 35 -2.34 4.33 -10.69
N VAL A 36 -1.26 5.08 -10.47
CA VAL A 36 -0.95 6.28 -11.27
C VAL A 36 -0.46 5.90 -12.66
N TRP A 37 0.36 4.84 -12.77
CA TRP A 37 1.04 4.50 -14.03
C TRP A 37 0.32 3.44 -14.85
N GLU A 38 -0.22 2.41 -14.20
CA GLU A 38 -0.86 1.25 -14.84
C GLU A 38 -2.40 1.32 -14.77
N GLU A 39 -2.94 2.38 -14.14
CA GLU A 39 -4.38 2.58 -13.90
C GLU A 39 -5.08 1.37 -13.22
N SER A 40 -4.29 0.50 -12.60
CA SER A 40 -4.71 -0.81 -12.10
C SER A 40 -4.10 -1.07 -10.72
N PRO A 41 -4.85 -1.67 -9.78
CA PRO A 41 -4.33 -1.97 -8.46
C PRO A 41 -3.25 -3.07 -8.53
N LEU A 42 -2.13 -2.82 -7.85
CA LEU A 42 -1.04 -3.81 -7.73
C LEU A 42 -1.44 -5.00 -6.85
N LEU A 43 -2.23 -4.71 -5.82
CA LEU A 43 -2.67 -5.61 -4.77
C LEU A 43 -4.16 -5.93 -4.96
N ASP A 44 -4.50 -7.21 -4.91
CA ASP A 44 -5.88 -7.72 -5.08
C ASP A 44 -6.73 -7.61 -3.80
N ASP A 45 -6.08 -7.60 -2.63
CA ASP A 45 -6.78 -7.55 -1.34
C ASP A 45 -7.29 -6.14 -1.02
N ASP A 46 -8.36 -6.08 -0.21
CA ASP A 46 -8.77 -4.92 0.57
C ASP A 46 -7.66 -4.56 1.60
N PHE A 47 -6.57 -4.00 1.10
CA PHE A 47 -5.42 -3.64 1.91
C PHE A 47 -5.77 -2.44 2.81
N GLN A 48 -6.06 -2.72 4.08
CA GLN A 48 -6.38 -1.70 5.06
C GLN A 48 -5.09 -1.08 5.61
N ALA A 49 -4.71 0.09 5.09
CA ALA A 49 -3.65 0.90 5.67
C ALA A 49 -4.18 1.62 6.92
N TRP A 50 -3.88 1.12 8.12
CA TRP A 50 -4.34 1.71 9.37
C TRP A 50 -3.46 2.90 9.74
N ALA A 51 -3.99 4.12 9.61
CA ALA A 51 -3.27 5.36 9.86
C ALA A 51 -3.19 5.74 11.34
N ASN A 52 -2.76 4.83 12.21
CA ASN A 52 -2.75 4.93 13.69
C ASN A 52 -4.07 4.49 14.34
N GLY A 53 -3.98 3.79 15.48
CA GLY A 53 -5.07 3.08 16.13
C GLY A 53 -6.29 3.94 16.48
N GLY A 54 -7.47 3.33 16.40
CA GLY A 54 -8.76 3.92 16.70
C GLY A 54 -9.74 3.68 15.56
N ASP A 55 -10.71 2.81 15.82
CA ASP A 55 -11.81 2.38 14.95
C ASP A 55 -12.23 3.37 13.86
N GLN A 56 -11.90 3.05 12.61
CA GLN A 56 -12.77 3.32 11.46
C GLN A 56 -12.30 2.53 10.22
N PRO A 57 -13.00 1.45 9.82
CA PRO A 57 -12.76 0.80 8.54
C PRO A 57 -13.52 1.60 7.47
N ARG A 58 -12.99 2.78 7.10
CA ARG A 58 -13.52 3.48 5.92
C ARG A 58 -12.94 2.83 4.68
N ARG A 59 -13.77 1.95 4.11
CA ARG A 59 -13.67 1.36 2.78
C ARG A 59 -13.17 2.41 1.79
N HIS A 60 -12.24 1.97 0.95
CA HIS A 60 -11.61 2.74 -0.10
C HIS A 60 -10.71 3.87 0.43
N ALA A 61 -9.45 3.53 0.70
CA ALA A 61 -8.37 4.42 0.30
C ALA A 61 -8.41 4.52 -1.24
N ARG A 62 -9.39 5.26 -1.79
CA ARG A 62 -9.23 5.86 -3.10
C ARG A 62 -8.04 6.78 -2.89
N VAL A 63 -6.90 6.41 -3.46
CA VAL A 63 -5.63 7.13 -3.38
C VAL A 63 -5.88 8.56 -3.89
N LEU A 64 -6.36 9.43 -3.00
CA LEU A 64 -6.47 10.87 -3.18
C LEU A 64 -5.15 11.49 -2.70
N LEU A 65 -4.02 10.95 -3.19
CA LEU A 65 -2.69 11.48 -2.94
C LEU A 65 -1.94 11.77 -4.23
N VAL A 66 -2.66 12.23 -5.26
CA VAL A 66 -2.03 13.03 -6.32
C VAL A 66 -2.95 14.23 -6.59
N PRO A 67 -2.64 15.38 -5.98
CA PRO A 67 -2.09 16.47 -6.80
C PRO A 67 -0.94 17.16 -6.07
N LEU A 68 0.27 16.58 -6.13
CA LEU A 68 1.49 17.24 -5.67
C LEU A 68 2.67 16.99 -6.61
N MET A 69 2.43 17.08 -7.91
CA MET A 69 3.46 17.47 -8.87
C MET A 69 2.85 18.43 -9.89
N GLY A 70 2.81 19.70 -9.48
CA GLY A 70 2.89 20.86 -10.36
C GLY A 70 4.23 21.54 -10.12
#